data_AF-A0A251VFW1-F1
#
_entry.id   AF-A0A251VFW1-F1
#
_cell.length_a   1.000
_cell.length_b   1.000
_cell.length_c   1.000
_cell.angle_alpha   90.00
_cell.angle_beta   90.00
_cell.angle_gamma   90.00
#
_symmetry.space_group_name_H-M   'P 1'
#
loop_
_entity.id
_entity.type
_entity.pdbx_description
1 polymer ?
#
loop_
_entity_poly.entity_id
_entity_poly.type
_entity_poly.pdbx_seq_one_letter_code
_entity_poly.pdbx_strand_id
1 'polypeptide(L)'
;MRFVPWLACVPRRNACSFCYKSINTCGVKHHLPPLSSFPNVVNFSVYNVGREYTLKTVEGDVYTCSLKEMCNSFIKKVVFSSSPSDEDLDYYALAIVNQTGDLAYCRKGDDVWRFVDDAQLYCEDVVFHKGCFYAVSKYGTIAVCDICGDLSNDVPNVSFIHTPLQVGGGDMQYLVSLGDELLLVTRYLELGFHAYKTTEFRVFKLVLKDGWMWKSVVELDDWALFVGENSSVAIRASDFEGCKGNKIYFTDDYSEWNYDGANGDHDLGVYDLEDGSVAALPCYTRKFYNGRRWPPPIWITPSLH
;
A
#
# COMPACT_ATOMS: atom_id res chain seq x y z
N MET A 1 14.94 11.27 0.46
CA MET A 1 14.56 10.39 1.60
C MET A 1 14.89 8.97 1.18
N ARG A 2 15.64 8.19 1.98
CA ARG A 2 16.01 6.81 1.63
C ARG A 2 14.78 5.92 1.78
N PHE A 3 14.27 5.38 0.69
CA PHE A 3 13.17 4.41 0.73
C PHE A 3 13.74 3.05 1.15
N VAL A 4 13.38 2.57 2.34
CA VAL A 4 13.70 1.21 2.79
C VAL A 4 12.42 0.41 2.61
N PRO A 5 12.35 -0.53 1.65
CA PRO A 5 11.21 -1.43 1.57
C PRO A 5 11.24 -2.35 2.81
N TRP A 6 10.11 -2.42 3.48
CA TRP A 6 9.95 -3.23 4.67
C TRP A 6 8.85 -4.27 4.44
N LEU A 7 9.09 -5.50 4.89
CA LEU A 7 8.14 -6.59 4.81
C LEU A 7 7.48 -6.81 6.17
N ALA A 8 6.15 -6.86 6.20
CA ALA A 8 5.40 -7.36 7.33
C ALA A 8 5.74 -8.85 7.53
N CYS A 9 6.13 -9.23 8.74
CA CYS A 9 6.42 -10.61 9.10
C CYS A 9 5.69 -10.95 10.40
N VAL A 10 4.78 -11.93 10.34
CA VAL A 10 4.21 -12.58 11.52
C VAL A 10 4.94 -13.92 11.72
N PRO A 11 5.78 -14.06 12.75
CA PRO A 11 6.49 -15.32 12.99
C PRO A 11 5.49 -16.43 13.32
N ARG A 12 5.53 -17.53 12.55
CA ARG A 12 4.65 -18.71 12.75
C ARG A 12 4.69 -19.32 14.16
N ARG A 13 5.70 -19.00 14.98
CA ARG A 13 5.87 -19.52 16.35
C ARG A 13 5.59 -18.49 17.45
N ASN A 14 5.39 -17.21 17.09
CA ASN A 14 4.98 -16.14 18.01
C ASN A 14 3.86 -15.33 17.33
N ALA A 15 2.63 -15.85 17.44
CA ALA A 15 1.40 -15.21 16.92
C ALA A 15 1.14 -13.82 17.53
N CYS A 16 1.79 -13.50 18.65
CA CYS A 16 1.71 -12.22 19.33
C CYS A 16 2.74 -11.18 18.84
N SER A 17 3.53 -11.47 17.80
CA SER A 17 4.51 -10.51 17.27
C SER A 17 4.20 -10.16 15.82
N PHE A 18 3.84 -8.90 15.57
CA PHE A 18 3.83 -8.30 14.24
C PHE A 18 5.13 -7.52 14.09
N CYS A 19 6.05 -8.03 13.26
CA CYS A 19 7.36 -7.41 13.06
C CYS A 19 7.49 -6.88 11.63
N TYR A 20 7.97 -5.66 11.48
CA TYR A 20 8.43 -5.16 10.18
C TYR A 20 9.93 -5.42 10.04
N LYS A 21 10.36 -6.03 8.93
CA LYS A 21 11.76 -6.30 8.63
C LYS A 21 12.20 -5.52 7.39
N SER A 22 13.28 -4.75 7.53
CA SER A 22 13.92 -4.09 6.39
C SER A 22 14.53 -5.14 5.48
N ILE A 23 14.27 -5.04 4.18
CA ILE A 23 14.83 -5.95 3.18
C ILE A 23 16.33 -5.63 2.94
N ASN A 24 16.74 -4.38 3.18
CA ASN A 24 18.08 -3.88 2.84
C ASN A 24 19.06 -3.87 4.03
N THR A 25 18.59 -4.02 5.26
CA THR A 25 19.44 -4.08 6.46
C THR A 25 19.14 -5.34 7.24
N CYS A 26 20.09 -6.29 7.24
CA CYS A 26 20.02 -7.49 8.06
C CYS A 26 19.87 -7.13 9.55
N GLY A 27 18.70 -7.38 10.13
CA GLY A 27 18.57 -7.65 11.57
C GLY A 27 17.62 -6.79 12.39
N VAL A 28 17.22 -5.60 11.92
CA VAL A 28 16.34 -4.73 12.72
C VAL A 28 14.89 -5.22 12.63
N LYS A 29 14.29 -5.50 13.79
CA LYS A 29 12.87 -5.87 13.94
C LYS A 29 12.21 -4.85 14.84
N HIS A 30 11.19 -4.17 14.34
CA HIS A 30 10.35 -3.31 15.15
C HIS A 30 9.08 -4.04 15.53
N HIS A 31 8.75 -3.99 16.82
CA HIS A 31 7.53 -4.55 17.34
C HIS A 31 6.42 -3.52 17.19
N LEU A 32 5.45 -3.85 16.34
CA LEU A 32 4.17 -3.18 16.29
C LEU A 32 3.18 -3.94 17.20
N PRO A 33 2.06 -3.32 17.59
CA PRO A 33 1.04 -4.01 18.35
C PRO A 33 0.58 -5.30 17.63
N PRO A 34 0.25 -6.36 18.38
CA PRO A 34 -0.12 -7.65 17.81
C PRO A 34 -1.40 -7.53 16.98
N LEU A 35 -1.58 -8.42 15.99
CA LEU A 35 -2.83 -8.47 15.19
C LEU A 35 -4.08 -8.65 16.05
N SER A 36 -3.96 -9.29 17.21
CA SER A 36 -5.06 -9.46 18.16
C SER A 36 -5.50 -8.19 18.88
N SER A 37 -4.75 -7.08 18.74
CA SER A 37 -5.05 -5.80 19.35
C SER A 37 -5.80 -4.83 18.44
N PHE A 38 -6.11 -5.25 17.20
CA PHE A 38 -6.96 -4.44 16.32
C PHE A 38 -8.38 -4.35 16.88
N PRO A 39 -9.06 -3.18 16.80
CA PRO A 39 -10.37 -3.00 17.43
C PRO A 39 -11.47 -3.94 16.92
N ASN A 40 -11.36 -4.43 15.68
CA ASN A 40 -12.30 -5.39 15.10
C ASN A 40 -12.02 -6.86 15.49
N VAL A 41 -10.92 -7.16 16.18
CA VAL A 41 -10.63 -8.51 16.70
C VAL A 41 -11.25 -8.65 18.09
N VAL A 42 -12.31 -9.44 18.18
CA VAL A 42 -13.06 -9.61 19.44
C VAL A 42 -12.52 -10.74 20.32
N ASN A 43 -11.81 -11.71 19.73
CA ASN A 43 -11.20 -12.81 20.47
C ASN A 43 -10.01 -13.40 19.71
N PHE A 44 -9.01 -13.87 20.47
CA PHE A 44 -7.88 -14.63 19.96
C PHE A 44 -7.58 -15.81 20.87
N SER A 45 -7.53 -17.01 20.30
CA SER A 45 -7.16 -18.24 21.01
C SER A 45 -6.38 -19.19 20.11
N VAL A 46 -5.12 -19.44 20.46
CA VAL A 46 -4.24 -20.41 19.77
C VAL A 46 -4.75 -21.85 19.81
N TYR A 47 -5.70 -22.15 20.70
CA TYR A 47 -6.28 -23.49 20.83
C TYR A 47 -7.39 -23.75 19.81
N ASN A 48 -7.96 -22.70 19.21
CA ASN A 48 -9.02 -22.81 18.21
C ASN A 48 -8.43 -23.00 16.81
N VAL A 49 -7.75 -24.14 16.58
CA VAL A 49 -7.01 -24.38 15.33
C VAL A 49 -7.87 -24.16 14.09
N GLY A 50 -7.40 -23.29 13.19
CA GLY A 50 -8.11 -22.89 11.96
C GLY A 50 -9.18 -21.80 12.14
N ARG A 51 -9.44 -21.38 13.39
CA ARG A 51 -10.40 -20.33 13.78
C ARG A 51 -9.85 -19.53 14.96
N GLU A 52 -8.53 -19.30 14.97
CA GLU A 52 -7.84 -18.73 16.12
C GLU A 52 -8.29 -17.31 16.41
N TYR A 53 -8.74 -16.57 15.40
CA TYR A 53 -9.25 -15.21 15.52
C TYR A 53 -10.75 -15.16 15.30
N THR A 54 -11.43 -14.34 16.09
CA THR A 54 -12.82 -13.94 15.86
C THR A 54 -12.84 -12.45 15.58
N LEU A 55 -13.43 -12.06 14.45
CA LEU A 55 -13.52 -10.67 14.01
C LEU A 55 -14.98 -10.23 13.92
N LYS A 56 -15.18 -8.92 14.02
CA LYS A 56 -16.48 -8.27 13.87
C LYS A 56 -16.41 -7.23 12.77
N THR A 57 -17.33 -7.28 11.80
CA THR A 57 -17.45 -6.26 10.75
C THR A 57 -18.10 -4.99 11.29
N VAL A 58 -18.10 -3.92 10.48
CA VAL A 58 -18.80 -2.66 10.80
C VAL A 58 -20.31 -2.88 10.93
N GLU A 59 -20.89 -3.77 10.12
CA GLU A 59 -22.30 -4.18 10.17
C GLU A 59 -22.64 -5.01 11.41
N GLY A 60 -21.61 -5.47 12.13
CA GLY A 60 -21.72 -6.24 13.36
C GLY A 60 -21.70 -7.75 13.16
N ASP A 61 -21.50 -8.22 11.93
CA ASP A 61 -21.35 -9.64 11.62
C ASP A 61 -20.07 -10.19 12.23
N VAL A 62 -20.16 -11.40 12.78
CA VAL A 62 -19.03 -12.07 13.44
C VAL A 62 -18.59 -13.27 12.62
N TYR A 63 -17.31 -13.34 12.32
CA TYR A 63 -16.70 -14.46 11.60
C TYR A 63 -15.35 -14.83 12.22
N THR A 64 -14.82 -15.99 11.82
CA THR A 64 -13.56 -16.49 12.33
C THR A 64 -12.52 -16.60 11.23
N CYS A 65 -11.28 -16.26 11.54
CA CYS A 65 -10.13 -16.46 10.67
C CYS A 65 -9.09 -17.34 11.34
N SER A 66 -8.40 -18.12 10.52
CA SER A 66 -7.20 -18.83 10.91
C SER A 66 -6.02 -17.87 11.10
N LEU A 67 -5.02 -18.30 11.87
CA LEU A 67 -3.75 -17.57 11.98
C LEU A 67 -3.09 -17.31 10.62
N LYS A 68 -3.23 -18.25 9.68
CA LYS A 68 -2.68 -18.14 8.33
C LYS A 68 -3.37 -17.02 7.54
N GLU A 69 -4.69 -16.95 7.58
CA GLU A 69 -5.47 -15.88 6.94
C GLU A 69 -5.10 -14.53 7.55
N MET A 70 -5.08 -14.43 8.88
CA MET A 70 -4.68 -13.19 9.55
C MET A 70 -3.27 -12.74 9.20
N CYS A 71 -2.32 -13.66 9.13
CA CYS A 71 -0.93 -13.36 8.75
C CYS A 71 -0.81 -12.89 7.30
N ASN A 72 -1.60 -13.47 6.39
CA ASN A 72 -1.37 -13.32 4.95
C ASN A 72 -2.22 -12.24 4.30
N SER A 73 -3.40 -11.94 4.82
CA SER A 73 -4.37 -11.09 4.12
C SER A 73 -5.04 -10.03 4.98
N PHE A 74 -4.83 -10.01 6.30
CA PHE A 74 -5.52 -9.04 7.17
C PHE A 74 -5.02 -7.61 6.98
N ILE A 75 -3.70 -7.44 6.85
CA ILE A 75 -3.06 -6.14 6.62
C ILE A 75 -2.67 -6.05 5.15
N LYS A 76 -3.21 -5.06 4.44
CA LYS A 76 -2.86 -4.77 3.05
C LYS A 76 -1.53 -4.03 2.95
N LYS A 77 -1.37 -2.95 3.74
CA LYS A 77 -0.19 -2.08 3.69
C LYS A 77 0.06 -1.45 5.05
N VAL A 78 1.33 -1.18 5.38
CA VAL A 78 1.71 -0.34 6.52
C VAL A 78 2.70 0.72 6.07
N VAL A 79 2.47 1.97 6.48
CA VAL A 79 3.34 3.12 6.21
C VAL A 79 3.75 3.78 7.53
N PHE A 80 5.00 4.21 7.60
CA PHE A 80 5.57 4.87 8.78
C PHE A 80 5.78 6.35 8.51
N SER A 81 5.62 7.18 9.54
CA SER A 81 5.91 8.62 9.48
C SER A 81 7.41 8.94 9.39
N SER A 82 8.25 8.04 9.87
CA SER A 82 9.71 8.16 9.87
C SER A 82 10.33 6.77 9.75
N SER A 83 11.63 6.71 9.47
CA SER A 83 12.33 5.43 9.38
C SER A 83 12.30 4.75 10.75
N PRO A 84 11.72 3.54 10.88
CA PRO A 84 11.64 2.89 12.18
C PRO A 84 13.04 2.45 12.67
N SER A 85 14.03 2.28 11.76
CA SER A 85 15.43 1.97 12.11
C SER A 85 16.11 3.00 13.03
N ASP A 86 15.56 4.19 13.16
CA ASP A 86 16.10 5.23 14.03
C ASP A 86 15.52 5.06 15.44
N GLU A 87 16.34 4.54 16.35
CA GLU A 87 15.89 4.25 17.72
C GLU A 87 15.57 5.51 18.53
N ASP A 88 16.13 6.65 18.17
CA ASP A 88 15.93 7.92 18.87
C ASP A 88 14.70 8.69 18.37
N LEU A 89 14.24 8.39 17.16
CA LEU A 89 13.05 9.02 16.59
C LEU A 89 11.77 8.27 16.98
N ASP A 90 10.76 9.05 17.34
CA ASP A 90 9.41 8.56 17.41
C ASP A 90 8.84 8.33 16.00
N TYR A 91 7.88 7.42 15.90
CA TYR A 91 7.16 7.17 14.66
C TYR A 91 5.70 6.83 14.94
N TYR A 92 4.88 7.14 13.96
CA TYR A 92 3.53 6.62 13.82
C TYR A 92 3.52 5.63 12.67
N ALA A 93 2.78 4.55 12.84
CA ALA A 93 2.50 3.60 11.77
C ALA A 93 1.01 3.65 11.46
N LEU A 94 0.66 3.70 10.18
CA LEU A 94 -0.70 3.57 9.69
C LEU A 94 -0.81 2.34 8.78
N ALA A 95 -1.79 1.50 9.07
CA ALA A 95 -2.09 0.26 8.37
C ALA A 95 -3.44 0.36 7.64
N ILE A 96 -3.49 -0.22 6.44
CA ILE A 96 -4.73 -0.49 5.73
C ILE A 96 -5.18 -1.92 6.08
N VAL A 97 -6.39 -2.06 6.63
CA VAL A 97 -7.01 -3.34 6.95
C VAL A 97 -7.78 -3.84 5.74
N ASN A 98 -7.31 -4.93 5.13
CA ASN A 98 -7.76 -5.38 3.82
C ASN A 98 -9.24 -5.83 3.81
N GLN A 99 -9.71 -6.48 4.88
CA GLN A 99 -11.05 -7.09 4.93
C GLN A 99 -12.17 -6.08 5.12
N THR A 100 -11.89 -4.97 5.80
CA THR A 100 -12.91 -3.97 6.17
C THR A 100 -12.72 -2.63 5.46
N GLY A 101 -11.54 -2.38 4.89
CA GLY A 101 -11.18 -1.07 4.35
C GLY A 101 -10.78 -0.05 5.43
N ASP A 102 -10.79 -0.44 6.70
CA ASP A 102 -10.43 0.49 7.79
C ASP A 102 -8.97 0.90 7.73
N LEU A 103 -8.71 2.13 8.16
CA LEU A 103 -7.37 2.60 8.50
C LEU A 103 -7.13 2.46 10.00
N ALA A 104 -6.01 1.89 10.39
CA ALA A 104 -5.61 1.75 11.78
C ALA A 104 -4.25 2.39 12.02
N TYR A 105 -4.03 3.01 13.17
CA TYR A 105 -2.76 3.61 13.53
C TYR A 105 -2.29 3.21 14.91
N CYS A 106 -0.98 3.32 15.13
CA CYS A 106 -0.33 3.22 16.43
C CYS A 106 0.91 4.11 16.46
N ARG A 107 1.34 4.49 17.67
CA ARG A 107 2.61 5.17 17.93
C ARG A 107 3.67 4.14 18.33
N LYS A 108 4.95 4.47 18.16
CA LYS A 108 6.06 3.69 18.71
C LYS A 108 5.85 3.45 20.21
N GLY A 109 5.89 2.18 20.60
CA GLY A 109 5.69 1.75 21.99
C GLY A 109 4.22 1.53 22.40
N ASP A 110 3.25 1.78 21.52
CA ASP A 110 1.87 1.38 21.77
C ASP A 110 1.73 -0.15 21.75
N ASP A 111 0.82 -0.66 22.58
CA ASP A 111 0.44 -2.08 22.64
C ASP A 111 -0.88 -2.38 21.92
N VAL A 112 -1.55 -1.36 21.37
CA VAL A 112 -2.84 -1.46 20.69
C VAL A 112 -2.91 -0.64 19.40
N TRP A 113 -3.74 -1.08 18.45
CA TRP A 113 -4.12 -0.31 17.27
C TRP A 113 -5.40 0.48 17.54
N ARG A 114 -5.52 1.66 16.91
CA ARG A 114 -6.73 2.50 16.95
C ARG A 114 -7.22 2.77 15.53
N PHE A 115 -8.53 2.77 15.30
CA PHE A 115 -9.06 3.12 13.98
C PHE A 115 -9.08 4.62 13.73
N VAL A 116 -9.05 4.98 12.45
CA VAL A 116 -9.32 6.34 11.96
C VAL A 116 -10.75 6.35 11.44
N ASP A 117 -11.70 6.62 12.33
CA ASP A 117 -13.14 6.43 12.07
C ASP A 117 -13.67 7.27 10.90
N ASP A 118 -13.09 8.46 10.64
CA ASP A 118 -13.52 9.35 9.56
C ASP A 118 -12.98 8.95 8.17
N ALA A 119 -12.20 7.87 8.06
CA ALA A 119 -11.46 7.52 6.83
C ALA A 119 -11.63 6.05 6.36
N GLN A 120 -12.70 5.36 6.79
CA GLN A 120 -12.95 3.91 6.56
C GLN A 120 -13.03 3.44 5.09
N LEU A 121 -13.11 4.35 4.10
CA LEU A 121 -13.18 4.03 2.67
C LEU A 121 -11.95 4.48 1.87
N TYR A 122 -10.89 4.92 2.55
CA TYR A 122 -9.67 5.45 1.95
C TYR A 122 -8.55 4.40 1.99
N CYS A 123 -8.85 3.19 1.52
CA CYS A 123 -7.99 2.00 1.65
C CYS A 123 -7.32 1.54 0.34
N GLU A 124 -7.41 2.31 -0.73
CA GLU A 124 -6.76 1.92 -1.98
C GLU A 124 -5.24 2.00 -1.83
N ASP A 125 -4.74 3.14 -1.35
CA ASP A 125 -3.32 3.34 -1.04
C ASP A 125 -3.16 4.40 0.06
N VAL A 126 -1.99 4.38 0.70
CA VAL A 126 -1.59 5.39 1.69
C VAL A 126 -0.12 5.74 1.55
N VAL A 127 0.22 7.02 1.76
CA VAL A 127 1.59 7.53 1.81
C VAL A 127 1.75 8.54 2.94
N PHE A 128 2.93 8.61 3.55
CA PHE A 128 3.26 9.69 4.46
C PHE A 128 3.92 10.81 3.68
N HIS A 129 3.31 11.99 3.70
CA HIS A 129 3.75 13.15 2.91
C HIS A 129 3.59 14.42 3.74
N LYS A 130 4.56 15.33 3.72
CA LYS A 130 4.47 16.65 4.38
C LYS A 130 3.91 16.62 5.83
N GLY A 131 4.26 15.59 6.60
CA GLY A 131 3.90 15.47 8.02
C GLY A 131 2.58 14.74 8.32
N CYS A 132 1.78 14.41 7.30
CA CYS A 132 0.50 13.70 7.49
C CYS A 132 0.46 12.41 6.67
N PHE A 133 -0.48 11.53 7.01
CA PHE A 133 -0.81 10.39 6.17
C PHE A 133 -1.88 10.80 5.17
N TYR A 134 -1.63 10.54 3.89
CA TYR A 134 -2.54 10.80 2.79
C TYR A 134 -3.04 9.44 2.32
N ALA A 135 -4.34 9.19 2.46
CA ALA A 135 -4.99 7.94 2.10
C ALA A 135 -6.00 8.19 0.99
N VAL A 136 -6.07 7.31 -0.02
CA VAL A 136 -6.90 7.50 -1.21
C VAL A 136 -8.05 6.50 -1.28
N SER A 137 -9.23 6.96 -1.69
CA SER A 137 -10.40 6.13 -1.90
C SER A 137 -10.43 5.54 -3.31
N LYS A 138 -11.35 4.60 -3.56
CA LYS A 138 -11.62 4.03 -4.89
C LYS A 138 -11.82 5.08 -5.98
N TYR A 139 -12.39 6.23 -5.61
CA TYR A 139 -12.72 7.32 -6.53
C TYR A 139 -11.62 8.38 -6.65
N GLY A 140 -10.46 8.15 -6.03
CA GLY A 140 -9.31 9.06 -6.06
C GLY A 140 -9.41 10.22 -5.07
N THR A 141 -10.48 10.34 -4.29
CA THR A 141 -10.55 11.36 -3.22
C THR A 141 -9.53 11.03 -2.14
N ILE A 142 -8.97 12.06 -1.50
CA ILE A 142 -7.93 11.88 -0.48
C ILE A 142 -8.44 12.29 0.90
N ALA A 143 -8.23 11.43 1.89
CA ALA A 143 -8.28 11.74 3.30
C ALA A 143 -6.86 12.08 3.80
N VAL A 144 -6.72 13.25 4.40
CA VAL A 144 -5.49 13.69 5.06
C VAL A 144 -5.68 13.45 6.55
N CYS A 145 -5.02 12.41 7.05
CA CYS A 145 -5.05 12.00 8.45
C CYS A 145 -3.86 12.63 9.18
N ASP A 146 -4.13 13.69 9.94
CA ASP A 146 -3.18 14.30 10.85
C ASP A 146 -3.20 13.56 12.18
N ILE A 147 -2.40 12.50 12.22
CA ILE A 147 -2.19 11.63 13.40
C ILE A 147 -0.99 12.11 14.24
N CYS A 148 -0.06 12.83 13.61
CA CYS A 148 1.15 13.34 14.25
C CYS A 148 0.95 14.70 14.94
N GLY A 149 -0.24 15.29 14.79
CA GLY A 149 -0.62 16.59 15.33
C GLY A 149 -0.77 16.64 16.85
N ASP A 150 -1.44 17.69 17.32
CA ASP A 150 -1.40 18.12 18.72
C ASP A 150 -1.84 17.02 19.69
N LEU A 151 -0.93 16.64 20.60
CA LEU A 151 -1.03 15.49 21.52
C LEU A 151 -2.14 15.59 22.57
N SER A 152 -2.95 16.65 22.52
CA SER A 152 -4.04 16.89 23.46
C SER A 152 -5.33 16.13 23.13
N ASN A 153 -5.49 15.67 21.88
CA ASN A 153 -6.66 14.91 21.46
C ASN A 153 -6.24 13.48 21.10
N ASP A 154 -6.86 12.49 21.76
CA ASP A 154 -6.67 11.06 21.46
C ASP A 154 -7.25 10.64 20.08
N VAL A 155 -7.85 11.58 19.34
CA VAL A 155 -8.52 11.34 18.05
C VAL A 155 -7.80 12.11 16.95
N PRO A 156 -7.40 11.43 15.85
CA PRO A 156 -6.73 12.07 14.74
C PRO A 156 -7.66 13.04 14.00
N ASN A 157 -7.11 14.15 13.52
CA ASN A 157 -7.87 15.08 12.69
C ASN A 157 -7.86 14.61 11.24
N VAL A 158 -9.04 14.45 10.64
CA VAL A 158 -9.19 14.03 9.25
C VAL A 158 -9.81 15.16 8.43
N SER A 159 -9.13 15.53 7.35
CA SER A 159 -9.66 16.47 6.35
C SER A 159 -9.63 15.85 4.97
N PHE A 160 -10.37 16.43 4.02
CA PHE A 160 -10.56 15.82 2.71
C PHE A 160 -10.11 16.75 1.57
N ILE A 161 -9.42 16.16 0.60
CA ILE A 161 -9.09 16.79 -0.67
C ILE A 161 -9.91 16.10 -1.75
N HIS A 162 -10.90 16.82 -2.26
CA HIS A 162 -11.75 16.31 -3.32
C HIS A 162 -11.02 16.33 -4.67
N THR A 163 -11.12 15.23 -5.41
CA THR A 163 -10.78 15.15 -6.82
C THR A 163 -11.98 15.53 -7.66
N PRO A 164 -11.81 16.28 -8.78
CA PRO A 164 -12.84 16.34 -9.81
C PRO A 164 -13.20 14.91 -10.23
N LEU A 165 -14.49 14.61 -10.44
CA LEU A 165 -14.92 13.31 -10.95
C LEU A 165 -14.19 13.01 -12.26
N GLN A 166 -13.32 12.01 -12.22
CA GLN A 166 -12.64 11.53 -13.42
C GLN A 166 -13.65 10.79 -14.29
N VAL A 167 -13.82 11.24 -15.54
CA VAL A 167 -14.67 10.57 -16.51
C VAL A 167 -14.09 9.17 -16.77
N GLY A 168 -14.84 8.13 -16.42
CA GLY A 168 -14.44 6.74 -16.64
C GLY A 168 -13.78 6.04 -15.45
N GLY A 169 -13.83 6.61 -14.23
CA GLY A 169 -13.57 5.95 -12.94
C GLY A 169 -12.55 4.79 -12.96
N GLY A 170 -11.26 5.08 -12.79
CA GLY A 170 -10.23 4.05 -12.89
C GLY A 170 -10.33 2.97 -11.82
N ASP A 171 -9.72 1.83 -12.11
CA ASP A 171 -9.89 0.59 -11.36
C ASP A 171 -9.00 0.53 -10.12
N MET A 172 -7.84 1.17 -10.12
CA MET A 172 -6.94 1.22 -8.97
C MET A 172 -6.34 2.61 -8.81
N GLN A 173 -6.07 2.98 -7.56
CA GLN A 173 -5.51 4.29 -7.19
C GLN A 173 -4.23 4.09 -6.38
N TYR A 174 -3.18 4.82 -6.74
CA TYR A 174 -1.92 4.84 -6.02
C TYR A 174 -1.53 6.28 -5.65
N LEU A 175 -0.88 6.43 -4.50
CA LEU A 175 -0.28 7.70 -4.10
C LEU A 175 1.23 7.59 -4.13
N VAL A 176 1.86 8.53 -4.85
CA VAL A 176 3.32 8.58 -4.96
C VAL A 176 3.83 9.96 -4.54
N SER A 177 4.72 10.00 -3.55
CA SER A 177 5.48 11.20 -3.20
C SER A 177 6.64 11.39 -4.17
N LEU A 178 6.70 12.56 -4.80
CA LEU A 178 7.76 12.98 -5.73
C LEU A 178 8.37 14.29 -5.21
N GLY A 179 9.36 14.18 -4.31
CA GLY A 179 9.88 15.35 -3.59
C GLY A 179 8.79 15.98 -2.72
N ASP A 180 8.48 17.27 -2.94
CA ASP A 180 7.40 17.98 -2.25
C ASP A 180 6.02 17.80 -2.91
N GLU A 181 5.97 17.04 -3.99
CA GLU A 181 4.78 16.86 -4.82
C GLU A 181 4.09 15.55 -4.47
N LEU A 182 2.77 15.54 -4.55
CA LEU A 182 1.95 14.35 -4.38
C LEU A 182 1.29 14.02 -5.71
N LEU A 183 1.53 12.79 -6.18
CA LEU A 183 0.93 12.26 -7.39
C LEU A 183 -0.18 11.27 -7.04
N LEU A 184 -1.30 11.39 -7.74
CA LEU A 184 -2.35 10.38 -7.85
C LEU A 184 -2.15 9.65 -9.17
N VAL A 185 -1.89 8.35 -9.09
CA VAL A 185 -1.75 7.49 -10.26
C VAL A 185 -2.97 6.59 -10.34
N THR A 186 -3.71 6.68 -11.43
CA THR A 186 -4.91 5.89 -11.69
C THR A 186 -4.59 4.84 -12.75
N ARG A 187 -4.84 3.57 -12.44
CA ARG A 187 -4.68 2.44 -13.36
C ARG A 187 -6.03 2.00 -13.90
N TYR A 188 -6.07 1.72 -15.20
CA TYR A 188 -7.24 1.22 -15.90
C TYR A 188 -6.99 -0.20 -16.39
N LEU A 189 -7.97 -1.06 -16.18
CA LEU A 189 -7.92 -2.48 -16.45
C LEU A 189 -8.99 -2.86 -17.47
N GLU A 190 -8.66 -3.81 -18.34
CA GLU A 190 -9.63 -4.54 -19.16
C GLU A 190 -9.88 -5.91 -18.52
N LEU A 191 -11.13 -6.19 -18.17
CA LEU A 191 -11.55 -7.47 -17.61
C LEU A 191 -11.81 -8.49 -18.72
N GLY A 192 -11.02 -9.57 -18.73
CA GLY A 192 -11.25 -10.76 -19.56
C GLY A 192 -11.82 -11.93 -18.76
N PHE A 193 -12.19 -13.02 -19.45
CA PHE A 193 -12.83 -14.20 -18.84
C PHE A 193 -12.02 -14.90 -17.74
N HIS A 194 -10.69 -14.83 -17.77
CA HIS A 194 -9.79 -15.53 -16.84
C HIS A 194 -8.60 -14.69 -16.37
N ALA A 195 -8.55 -13.42 -16.76
CA ALA A 195 -7.48 -12.50 -16.41
C ALA A 195 -7.95 -11.07 -16.65
N TYR A 196 -7.32 -10.14 -15.96
CA TYR A 196 -7.42 -8.72 -16.26
C TYR A 196 -6.07 -8.26 -16.82
N LYS A 197 -6.07 -7.14 -17.54
CA LYS A 197 -4.84 -6.54 -18.08
C LYS A 197 -4.88 -5.04 -17.98
N THR A 198 -3.72 -4.45 -17.71
CA THR A 198 -3.57 -3.00 -17.72
C THR A 198 -3.63 -2.47 -19.14
N THR A 199 -4.43 -1.43 -19.34
CA THR A 199 -4.59 -0.75 -20.63
C THR A 199 -4.07 0.68 -20.60
N GLU A 200 -4.19 1.37 -19.47
CA GLU A 200 -3.84 2.78 -19.37
C GLU A 200 -3.43 3.13 -17.93
N PHE A 201 -2.52 4.10 -17.81
CA PHE A 201 -2.33 4.85 -16.57
C PHE A 201 -2.56 6.34 -16.83
N ARG A 202 -3.15 7.01 -15.84
CA ARG A 202 -3.21 8.47 -15.78
C ARG A 202 -2.54 8.96 -14.52
N VAL A 203 -1.71 9.99 -14.66
CA VAL A 203 -1.00 10.60 -13.54
C VAL A 203 -1.52 12.02 -13.34
N PHE A 204 -1.84 12.34 -12.10
CA PHE A 204 -2.25 13.68 -11.71
C PHE A 204 -1.37 14.17 -10.58
N LYS A 205 -1.07 15.45 -10.59
CA LYS A 205 -0.33 16.13 -9.53
C LYS A 205 -1.24 17.07 -8.76
N LEU A 206 -1.14 16.99 -7.43
CA LEU A 206 -1.83 17.90 -6.54
C LEU A 206 -1.12 19.25 -6.51
N VAL A 207 -1.86 20.32 -6.79
CA VAL A 207 -1.37 21.71 -6.79
C VAL A 207 -2.27 22.56 -5.90
N LEU A 208 -1.65 23.39 -5.06
CA LEU A 208 -2.36 24.39 -4.28
C LEU A 208 -2.35 25.72 -5.07
N LYS A 209 -3.49 26.09 -5.66
CA LYS A 209 -3.67 27.38 -6.33
C LYS A 209 -5.11 27.83 -6.13
N ASP A 210 -5.32 28.79 -5.24
CA ASP A 210 -6.65 29.29 -4.84
C ASP A 210 -7.60 28.18 -4.33
N GLY A 211 -7.00 27.11 -3.79
CA GLY A 211 -7.65 25.84 -3.45
C GLY A 211 -6.84 24.64 -3.95
N TRP A 212 -7.25 23.44 -3.56
CA TRP A 212 -6.65 22.21 -4.06
C TRP A 212 -7.14 21.91 -5.48
N MET A 213 -6.22 21.70 -6.41
CA MET A 213 -6.53 21.31 -7.78
C MET A 213 -5.63 20.17 -8.25
N TRP A 214 -6.16 19.34 -9.15
CA TRP A 214 -5.41 18.27 -9.80
C TRP A 214 -5.05 18.67 -11.22
N LYS A 215 -3.78 18.49 -11.59
CA LYS A 215 -3.30 18.71 -12.96
C LYS A 215 -2.81 17.41 -13.56
N SER A 216 -3.26 17.10 -14.77
CA SER A 216 -2.73 15.96 -15.53
C SER A 216 -1.23 16.13 -15.75
N VAL A 217 -0.49 15.04 -15.58
CA VAL A 217 0.94 14.91 -15.85
C VAL A 217 1.09 14.01 -17.05
N VAL A 218 1.58 14.58 -18.15
CA VAL A 218 1.82 13.87 -19.41
C VAL A 218 3.28 13.42 -19.57
N GLU A 219 4.18 14.01 -18.77
CA GLU A 219 5.62 13.71 -18.78
C GLU A 219 6.17 13.72 -17.36
N LEU A 220 7.01 12.74 -17.04
CA LEU A 220 7.73 12.60 -15.77
C LEU A 220 9.23 12.91 -15.89
N ASP A 221 9.68 13.34 -17.08
CA ASP A 221 11.10 13.54 -17.40
C ASP A 221 11.95 12.30 -17.06
N ASP A 222 13.02 12.47 -16.28
CA ASP A 222 13.92 11.42 -15.81
C ASP A 222 13.30 10.53 -14.71
N TRP A 223 12.09 10.83 -14.23
CA TRP A 223 11.45 10.02 -13.19
C TRP A 223 10.73 8.80 -13.77
N ALA A 224 10.82 7.71 -13.03
CA ALA A 224 10.05 6.49 -13.24
C ALA A 224 9.22 6.19 -11.99
N LEU A 225 7.97 5.79 -12.18
CA LEU A 225 7.09 5.37 -11.08
C LEU A 225 7.06 3.85 -11.00
N PHE A 226 7.03 3.32 -9.78
CA PHE A 226 6.89 1.90 -9.50
C PHE A 226 5.66 1.72 -8.60
N VAL A 227 4.65 1.00 -9.09
CA VAL A 227 3.35 0.82 -8.43
C VAL A 227 2.98 -0.67 -8.36
N GLY A 228 2.17 -1.06 -7.37
CA GLY A 228 1.79 -2.46 -7.14
C GLY A 228 1.30 -2.71 -5.72
N GLU A 229 1.37 -3.95 -5.26
CA GLU A 229 0.78 -4.36 -3.96
C GLU A 229 1.52 -3.73 -2.77
N ASN A 230 2.82 -3.48 -2.92
CA ASN A 230 3.61 -2.82 -1.89
C ASN A 230 3.59 -1.29 -2.04
N SER A 231 4.58 -0.60 -1.47
CA SER A 231 4.59 0.86 -1.55
C SER A 231 4.92 1.35 -2.95
N SER A 232 4.06 2.24 -3.43
CA SER A 232 4.26 3.04 -4.62
C SER A 232 5.40 4.04 -4.43
N VAL A 233 6.36 4.10 -5.36
CA VAL A 233 7.55 4.96 -5.25
C VAL A 233 7.91 5.61 -6.59
N ALA A 234 8.57 6.76 -6.50
CA ALA A 234 9.22 7.41 -7.64
C ALA A 234 10.74 7.35 -7.48
N ILE A 235 11.44 6.97 -8.55
CA ILE A 235 12.91 6.97 -8.60
C ILE A 235 13.38 7.72 -9.84
N ARG A 236 14.59 8.27 -9.79
CA ARG A 236 15.23 8.79 -11.00
C ARG A 236 15.79 7.63 -11.80
N ALA A 237 15.46 7.59 -13.07
CA ALA A 237 15.95 6.57 -13.98
C ALA A 237 17.47 6.66 -14.16
N SER A 238 18.03 7.88 -14.15
CA SER A 238 19.47 8.11 -14.18
C SER A 238 20.25 7.49 -13.01
N ASP A 239 19.59 7.19 -11.88
CA ASP A 239 20.23 6.54 -10.73
C ASP A 239 20.43 5.02 -10.93
N PHE A 240 19.76 4.39 -11.92
CA PHE A 240 19.75 2.94 -12.09
C PHE A 240 19.88 2.52 -13.56
N GLU A 241 20.94 1.77 -13.87
CA GLU A 241 21.15 1.22 -15.21
C GLU A 241 19.97 0.31 -15.64
N GLY A 242 19.43 0.57 -16.84
CA GLY A 242 18.29 -0.16 -17.38
C GLY A 242 16.91 0.38 -16.96
N CYS A 243 16.85 1.31 -15.99
CA CYS A 243 15.65 2.09 -15.74
C CYS A 243 15.50 3.18 -16.80
N LYS A 244 14.27 3.47 -17.22
CA LYS A 244 13.96 4.53 -18.18
C LYS A 244 12.98 5.51 -17.57
N GLY A 245 13.28 6.80 -17.71
CA GLY A 245 12.40 7.88 -17.30
C GLY A 245 11.13 7.90 -18.15
N ASN A 246 10.12 8.62 -17.67
CA ASN A 246 8.82 8.74 -18.30
C ASN A 246 8.07 7.39 -18.45
N LYS A 247 8.31 6.45 -17.54
CA LYS A 247 7.65 5.12 -17.51
C LYS A 247 7.01 4.85 -16.15
N ILE A 248 5.98 4.00 -16.16
CA ILE A 248 5.37 3.42 -14.97
C ILE A 248 5.60 1.91 -15.01
N TYR A 249 6.37 1.41 -14.07
CA TYR A 249 6.59 -0.01 -13.84
C TYR A 249 5.52 -0.50 -12.86
N PHE A 250 4.78 -1.54 -13.23
CA PHE A 250 3.67 -2.03 -12.40
C PHE A 250 3.73 -3.53 -12.15
N THR A 251 3.27 -3.93 -10.96
CA THR A 251 3.03 -5.33 -10.60
C THR A 251 1.54 -5.63 -10.40
N ASP A 252 1.23 -6.92 -10.32
CA ASP A 252 -0.11 -7.44 -10.03
C ASP A 252 -0.42 -7.25 -8.54
N ASP A 253 -1.52 -6.57 -8.28
CA ASP A 253 -1.97 -6.17 -6.95
C ASP A 253 -3.48 -6.32 -6.76
N TYR A 254 -4.17 -7.04 -7.66
CA TYR A 254 -5.58 -7.39 -7.48
C TYR A 254 -5.73 -8.58 -6.51
N SER A 255 -6.09 -8.26 -5.28
CA SER A 255 -5.98 -9.15 -4.12
C SER A 255 -6.88 -10.38 -4.16
N GLU A 256 -8.08 -10.34 -4.73
CA GLU A 256 -9.06 -11.43 -4.57
C GLU A 256 -8.61 -12.79 -5.14
N TRP A 257 -7.77 -12.79 -6.19
CA TRP A 257 -7.31 -14.02 -6.85
C TRP A 257 -5.87 -14.42 -6.46
N ASN A 258 -5.12 -13.49 -5.89
CA ASN A 258 -3.71 -13.67 -5.52
C ASN A 258 -3.53 -14.62 -4.32
N TYR A 259 -4.51 -14.71 -3.42
CA TYR A 259 -4.44 -15.54 -2.21
C TYR A 259 -5.04 -16.94 -2.37
N ASP A 260 -5.91 -17.15 -3.36
CA ASP A 260 -6.61 -18.42 -3.62
C ASP A 260 -5.84 -19.35 -4.58
N GLY A 261 -4.67 -18.90 -5.07
CA GLY A 261 -3.79 -19.73 -5.89
C GLY A 261 -4.41 -20.08 -7.25
N ALA A 262 -5.22 -19.17 -7.79
CA ALA A 262 -5.74 -19.28 -9.13
C ALA A 262 -4.58 -19.21 -10.15
N ASN A 263 -4.64 -20.08 -11.15
CA ASN A 263 -3.67 -20.11 -12.25
C ASN A 263 -3.93 -18.94 -13.20
N GLY A 264 -3.48 -17.74 -12.84
CA GLY A 264 -3.49 -16.55 -13.69
C GLY A 264 -2.08 -16.07 -14.00
N ASP A 265 -1.86 -15.55 -15.21
CA ASP A 265 -0.67 -14.75 -15.50
C ASP A 265 -0.79 -13.44 -14.70
N HIS A 266 0.19 -13.14 -13.83
CA HIS A 266 0.25 -11.84 -13.17
C HIS A 266 0.35 -10.70 -14.18
N ASP A 267 -0.48 -9.67 -14.00
CA ASP A 267 -0.47 -8.47 -14.84
C ASP A 267 0.69 -7.55 -14.46
N LEU A 268 1.86 -7.81 -15.08
CA LEU A 268 3.12 -7.09 -14.87
C LEU A 268 3.58 -6.42 -16.15
N GLY A 269 4.09 -5.21 -16.05
CA GLY A 269 4.56 -4.50 -17.24
C GLY A 269 5.23 -3.17 -16.98
N VAL A 270 5.52 -2.51 -18.09
CA VAL A 270 6.00 -1.14 -18.18
C VAL A 270 5.02 -0.40 -19.06
N TYR A 271 4.41 0.65 -18.52
CA TYR A 271 3.60 1.59 -19.26
C TYR A 271 4.45 2.80 -19.64
N ASP A 272 4.35 3.20 -20.91
CA ASP A 272 5.03 4.36 -21.47
C ASP A 272 4.11 5.58 -21.43
N LEU A 273 4.48 6.63 -20.70
CA LEU A 273 3.65 7.84 -20.61
C LEU A 273 3.63 8.65 -21.91
N GLU A 274 4.62 8.46 -22.78
CA GLU A 274 4.77 9.23 -24.02
C GLU A 274 3.79 8.78 -25.10
N ASP A 275 3.70 7.48 -25.34
CA ASP A 275 2.87 6.89 -26.40
C ASP A 275 1.70 6.04 -25.88
N GLY A 276 1.61 5.84 -24.56
CA GLY A 276 0.56 5.07 -23.91
C GLY A 276 0.69 3.55 -24.09
N SER A 277 1.83 3.05 -24.56
CA SER A 277 2.03 1.62 -24.79
C SER A 277 2.29 0.86 -23.49
N VAL A 278 1.80 -0.39 -23.44
CA VAL A 278 2.11 -1.36 -22.37
C VAL A 278 3.03 -2.43 -22.94
N ALA A 279 4.21 -2.59 -22.34
CA ALA A 279 5.17 -3.63 -22.67
C ALA A 279 5.39 -4.58 -21.49
N ALA A 280 5.78 -5.83 -21.77
CA ALA A 280 6.17 -6.77 -20.73
C ALA A 280 7.49 -6.33 -20.05
N LEU A 281 7.65 -6.65 -18.76
CA LEU A 281 8.92 -6.42 -18.06
C LEU A 281 10.04 -7.25 -18.71
N PRO A 282 11.20 -6.65 -19.07
CA PRO A 282 12.29 -7.36 -19.76
C PRO A 282 12.82 -8.59 -19.02
N CYS A 283 12.81 -8.56 -17.69
CA CYS A 283 13.28 -9.65 -16.83
C CYS A 283 12.22 -10.72 -16.55
N TYR A 284 10.97 -10.50 -16.95
CA TYR A 284 9.85 -11.40 -16.67
C TYR A 284 9.30 -11.99 -17.98
N THR A 285 9.97 -13.02 -18.48
CA THR A 285 9.44 -13.75 -19.64
C THR A 285 8.29 -14.66 -19.20
N ARG A 286 7.21 -14.70 -19.98
CA ARG A 286 6.03 -15.56 -19.77
C ARG A 286 6.36 -17.05 -19.55
N LYS A 287 7.59 -17.47 -19.85
CA LYS A 287 8.15 -18.81 -19.60
C LYS A 287 8.43 -19.13 -18.13
N PHE A 288 8.36 -18.17 -17.21
CA PHE A 288 8.54 -18.43 -15.77
C PHE A 288 7.30 -19.05 -15.11
N TYR A 289 6.15 -19.05 -15.78
CA TYR A 289 4.94 -19.77 -15.35
C TYR A 289 5.00 -21.25 -15.69
N ASN A 290 5.67 -22.04 -14.85
CA ASN A 290 5.59 -23.51 -14.86
C ASN A 290 4.46 -24.02 -13.94
N GLY A 291 3.30 -23.36 -13.91
CA GLY A 291 2.18 -23.75 -13.04
C GLY A 291 2.48 -23.71 -11.53
N ARG A 292 3.51 -22.96 -11.12
CA ARG A 292 3.86 -22.75 -9.71
C ARG A 292 3.18 -21.49 -9.20
N ARG A 293 2.60 -21.58 -8.00
CA ARG A 293 2.07 -20.43 -7.24
C ARG A 293 3.23 -19.54 -6.81
N TRP A 294 3.41 -18.41 -7.47
CA TRP A 294 4.33 -17.38 -7.02
C TRP A 294 3.60 -16.46 -6.04
N PRO A 295 4.27 -15.97 -4.98
CA PRO A 295 3.70 -14.91 -4.17
C PRO A 295 3.51 -13.66 -5.05
N PRO A 296 2.60 -12.75 -4.67
CA PRO A 296 2.45 -11.48 -5.33
C PRO A 296 3.81 -10.77 -5.53
N PRO A 297 4.07 -10.24 -6.73
CA PRO A 297 5.34 -9.58 -7.01
C PRO A 297 5.41 -8.19 -6.34
N ILE A 298 6.49 -7.97 -5.59
CA ILE A 298 6.78 -6.72 -4.88
C ILE A 298 8.00 -6.02 -5.46
N TRP A 299 8.02 -4.69 -5.40
CA TRP A 299 9.19 -3.90 -5.74
C TRP A 299 10.21 -3.84 -4.60
N ILE A 300 11.49 -3.94 -4.94
CA ILE A 300 12.60 -3.75 -3.99
C ILE A 300 13.49 -2.64 -4.54
N THR A 301 13.64 -1.56 -3.79
CA THR A 301 14.59 -0.50 -4.12
C THR A 301 15.97 -0.88 -3.59
N PRO A 302 16.99 -1.03 -4.45
CA PRO A 302 18.37 -1.25 -3.99
C PRO A 302 18.84 -0.04 -3.19
N SER A 303 19.66 -0.27 -2.16
CA SER A 303 20.42 0.82 -1.54
C SER A 303 21.47 1.33 -2.52
N LEU A 304 21.40 2.62 -2.88
CA LEU A 304 22.46 3.29 -3.65
C LEU A 304 23.77 3.19 -2.86
N HIS A 305 24.80 2.63 -3.50
CA HIS A 305 26.16 2.51 -2.97
C HIS A 305 27.00 3.75 -3.32
#